data_AF-A0A9E4K162-F1
#
_entry.id   AF-A0A9E4K162-F1
#
_cell.length_a   1.000
_cell.length_b   1.000
_cell.length_c   1.000
_cell.angle_alpha   90.00
_cell.angle_beta   90.00
_cell.angle_gamma   90.00
#
_symmetry.space_group_name_H-M   'P 1'
#
loop_
_entity.id
_entity.type
_entity.pdbx_description
1 polymer ?
#
loop_
_entity_poly.entity_id
_entity_poly.type
_entity_poly.pdbx_seq_one_letter_code
_entity_poly.pdbx_strand_id
1 'polypeptide(L)'
;MENIQQLLQIHAEKGVPMEMSVPFLLKLAGRGVEETANEAGFTRTHFYLTLRGERTPPEGLRQLLEKRLGQDLWKVYREIDDRNLAQ
;
A
#
# COMPACT_ATOMS: atom_id res chain seq x y z
N MET A 1 9.63 9.63 8.60
CA MET A 1 8.22 9.49 8.17
C MET A 1 7.90 10.27 6.89
N GLU A 2 8.62 11.35 6.57
CA GLU A 2 8.40 12.18 5.35
C GLU A 2 8.44 11.41 4.00
N ASN A 3 9.18 10.30 3.91
CA ASN A 3 9.39 9.58 2.65
C ASN A 3 8.14 8.82 2.14
N ILE A 4 7.27 8.30 3.03
CA ILE A 4 6.11 7.50 2.62
C ILE A 4 4.97 8.37 2.08
N GLN A 5 4.68 9.50 2.74
CA GLN A 5 3.61 10.40 2.30
C GLN A 5 3.95 11.07 0.96
N GLN A 6 5.19 11.53 0.77
CA GLN A 6 5.64 12.04 -0.53
C GLN A 6 5.52 11.00 -1.64
N LEU A 7 5.82 9.73 -1.35
CA LEU A 7 5.67 8.66 -2.35
C LEU A 7 4.21 8.40 -2.70
N LEU A 8 3.32 8.34 -1.70
CA LEU A 8 1.88 8.19 -1.93
C LEU A 8 1.32 9.33 -2.78
N GLN A 9 1.77 10.56 -2.51
CA GLN A 9 1.45 11.75 -3.30
C GLN A 9 1.89 11.57 -4.76
N ILE A 10 3.14 11.16 -5.01
CA ILE A 10 3.66 10.91 -6.37
C ILE A 10 2.87 9.82 -7.10
N HIS A 11 2.48 8.75 -6.40
CA HIS A 11 1.71 7.67 -7.00
C HIS A 11 0.28 8.10 -7.34
N ALA A 12 -0.39 8.81 -6.44
CA ALA A 12 -1.73 9.35 -6.68
C ALA A 12 -1.74 10.37 -7.83
N GLU A 13 -0.77 11.28 -7.88
CA GLU A 13 -0.61 12.23 -8.99
C GLU A 13 -0.37 11.55 -10.34
N LYS A 14 0.23 10.35 -10.33
CA LYS A 14 0.46 9.54 -11.54
C LYS A 14 -0.67 8.56 -11.84
N GLY A 15 -1.76 8.58 -11.05
CA GLY A 15 -2.88 7.64 -11.18
C GLY A 15 -2.48 6.18 -10.93
N VAL A 16 -1.41 5.92 -10.18
CA VAL A 16 -0.94 4.57 -9.84
C VAL A 16 -1.79 4.01 -8.70
N PRO A 17 -2.66 3.01 -8.92
CA PRO A 17 -3.58 2.52 -7.90
C PRO A 17 -2.89 2.18 -6.57
N MET A 18 -3.60 2.37 -5.46
CA MET A 18 -3.05 2.13 -4.12
C MET A 18 -2.54 0.68 -3.96
N GLU A 19 -3.23 -0.28 -4.56
CA GLU A 19 -2.88 -1.69 -4.61
C GLU A 19 -1.49 -1.92 -5.21
N MET A 20 -1.11 -1.11 -6.21
CA MET A 20 0.22 -1.13 -6.84
C MET A 20 1.28 -0.35 -6.05
N SER A 21 0.85 0.51 -5.13
CA SER A 21 1.73 1.27 -4.23
C SER A 21 2.23 0.44 -3.04
N VAL A 22 1.40 -0.48 -2.55
CA VAL A 22 1.70 -1.42 -1.45
C VAL A 22 3.06 -2.14 -1.56
N PRO A 23 3.46 -2.76 -2.68
CA PRO A 23 4.77 -3.42 -2.79
C PRO A 23 5.95 -2.47 -2.56
N PHE A 24 5.84 -1.23 -3.04
CA PHE A 24 6.88 -0.22 -2.85
C PHE A 24 6.97 0.22 -1.39
N LEU A 25 5.83 0.39 -0.72
CA LEU A 25 5.75 0.74 0.70
C LEU A 25 6.38 -0.35 1.59
N LEU A 26 6.18 -1.62 1.23
CA LEU A 26 6.78 -2.75 1.93
C LEU A 26 8.29 -2.85 1.71
N LYS A 27 8.76 -2.56 0.49
CA LYS A 27 10.19 -2.43 0.20
C LYS A 27 10.84 -1.29 1.00
N LEU A 28 10.17 -0.14 1.10
CA LEU A 28 10.65 1.01 1.89
C LEU A 28 10.64 0.73 3.40
N ALA A 29 9.69 -0.08 3.88
CA ALA A 29 9.67 -0.57 5.26
C ALA A 29 10.78 -1.62 5.55
N GLY A 30 11.63 -1.94 4.57
CA GLY A 30 12.77 -2.84 4.73
C GLY A 30 12.40 -4.32 4.92
N ARG A 31 11.18 -4.72 4.55
CA ARG A 31 10.67 -6.08 4.80
C ARG A 31 10.66 -6.91 3.52
N GLY A 32 10.94 -8.20 3.69
CA GLY A 32 10.75 -9.19 2.64
C GLY A 32 9.26 -9.40 2.34
N VAL A 33 8.94 -9.64 1.07
CA VAL A 33 7.59 -9.99 0.61
C VAL A 33 7.03 -11.19 1.36
N GLU A 34 7.87 -12.20 1.60
CA GLU A 34 7.50 -13.46 2.24
C GLU A 34 7.16 -13.29 3.72
N GLU A 35 7.97 -12.51 4.44
CA GLU A 35 7.76 -12.20 5.85
C GLU A 35 6.47 -11.39 6.03
N THR A 36 6.24 -10.39 5.17
CA THR A 36 5.02 -9.58 5.19
C THR A 36 3.78 -10.43 4.90
N ALA A 37 3.83 -11.28 3.88
CA ALA A 37 2.71 -12.14 3.51
C ALA A 37 2.34 -13.11 4.65
N ASN A 38 3.34 -13.71 5.30
CA ASN A 38 3.15 -14.55 6.47
C ASN A 38 2.54 -13.79 7.65
N GLU A 39 3.07 -12.62 8.00
CA GLU A 39 2.58 -11.81 9.12
C GLU A 39 1.15 -11.31 8.90
N ALA A 40 0.79 -11.02 7.65
CA ALA A 40 -0.54 -10.57 7.29
C ALA A 40 -1.51 -11.73 6.95
N GLY A 41 -1.07 -12.98 7.10
CA GLY A 41 -1.92 -14.17 7.04
C GLY A 41 -2.33 -14.61 5.64
N PHE A 42 -1.50 -14.39 4.61
CA PHE A 42 -1.80 -14.82 3.25
C PHE A 42 -0.59 -15.34 2.48
N THR A 43 -0.85 -16.04 1.38
CA THR A 43 0.20 -16.71 0.61
C THR A 43 1.01 -15.70 -0.22
N ARG A 44 2.27 -16.05 -0.49
CA ARG A 44 3.14 -15.31 -1.42
C ARG A 44 2.50 -15.15 -2.81
N THR A 45 1.74 -16.15 -3.28
CA THR A 45 0.98 -16.06 -4.54
C THR A 45 -0.06 -14.96 -4.50
N HIS A 46 -0.87 -14.91 -3.43
CA HIS A 46 -1.88 -13.87 -3.29
C HIS A 46 -1.22 -12.48 -3.24
N PHE A 47 -0.09 -12.34 -2.54
CA PHE A 47 0.72 -11.13 -2.56
C PHE A 47 1.04 -10.66 -3.98
N TYR A 48 1.61 -11.55 -4.81
CA TYR A 48 1.98 -11.20 -6.18
C TYR A 48 0.79 -10.83 -7.05
N LEU A 49 -0.36 -11.49 -6.87
CA LEU A 49 -1.59 -11.12 -7.58
C LEU A 49 -2.08 -9.74 -7.16
N THR A 50 -1.96 -9.39 -5.88
CA THR A 50 -2.25 -8.04 -5.38
C THR A 50 -1.30 -7.01 -6.00
N LEU A 51 -0.01 -7.33 -6.14
CA LEU A 51 0.96 -6.42 -6.77
C LEU A 51 0.62 -6.08 -8.22
N ARG A 52 -0.02 -7.01 -8.93
CA ARG A 52 -0.43 -6.85 -10.33
C ARG A 52 -1.79 -6.16 -10.48
N GLY A 53 -2.44 -5.81 -9.37
CA GLY A 53 -3.82 -5.31 -9.38
C GLY A 53 -4.85 -6.38 -9.76
N GLU A 54 -4.46 -7.66 -9.82
CA GLU A 54 -5.34 -8.78 -10.16
C GLU A 54 -6.20 -9.23 -8.96
N ARG A 55 -5.79 -8.85 -7.74
CA ARG A 55 -6.50 -9.15 -6.49
C ARG A 55 -6.50 -7.94 -5.56
N THR A 56 -7.60 -7.77 -4.84
CA THR A 56 -7.68 -6.79 -3.75
C THR A 56 -6.71 -7.16 -2.63
N PRO A 57 -6.03 -6.20 -2.00
CA PRO A 57 -5.24 -6.43 -0.80
C PRO A 57 -6.12 -7.04 0.31
N PRO A 58 -5.65 -8.11 0.96
CA PRO A 58 -6.38 -8.67 2.09
C PRO A 58 -6.38 -7.69 3.26
N GLU A 59 -7.46 -7.68 4.04
CA GLU A 59 -7.65 -6.79 5.19
C GLU A 59 -6.50 -6.90 6.21
N GLY A 60 -5.93 -8.11 6.40
CA GLY A 60 -4.77 -8.32 7.26
C GLY A 60 -3.53 -7.52 6.81
N LEU A 61 -3.36 -7.28 5.51
CA LEU A 61 -2.26 -6.45 5.00
C LEU A 61 -2.46 -4.98 5.35
N ARG A 62 -3.71 -4.50 5.24
CA ARG A 62 -4.06 -3.12 5.60
C ARG A 62 -3.82 -2.88 7.09
N GLN A 63 -4.32 -3.76 7.95
CA GLN A 63 -4.12 -3.67 9.40
C GLN A 63 -2.64 -3.74 9.80
N LEU A 64 -1.85 -4.62 9.15
CA LEU A 64 -0.42 -4.72 9.38
C LEU A 64 0.31 -3.42 9.03
N LEU A 65 -0.01 -2.84 7.87
CA LEU A 65 0.59 -1.59 7.40
C LEU A 65 0.18 -0.41 8.29
N GLU A 66 -1.10 -0.32 8.65
CA GLU A 66 -1.62 0.72 9.54
C GLU A 66 -0.94 0.67 10.91
N LYS A 67 -0.88 -0.52 11.54
CA LYS A 67 -0.22 -0.72 12.82
C LYS A 67 1.26 -0.31 12.79
N ARG A 68 1.95 -0.59 11.68
CA ARG A 68 3.39 -0.34 11.54
C ARG A 68 3.73 1.11 11.23
N LEU A 69 2.92 1.74 10.40
CA LEU A 69 3.16 3.09 9.93
C LEU A 69 2.43 4.13 10.80
N GLY A 70 1.56 3.68 11.69
CA GLY A 70 0.76 4.55 12.56
C GLY A 70 -0.32 5.33 11.82
N GLN A 71 -0.65 4.94 10.59
CA GLN A 71 -1.62 5.63 9.74
C GLN A 71 -2.26 4.68 8.72
N ASP A 72 -3.54 4.89 8.42
CA ASP A 72 -4.26 4.17 7.37
C ASP A 72 -3.88 4.73 5.99
N LEU A 73 -2.98 4.03 5.31
CA LEU A 73 -2.47 4.47 4.01
C LEU A 73 -3.57 4.53 2.93
N TRP A 74 -4.62 3.71 3.03
CA TRP A 74 -5.73 3.76 2.07
C TRP A 74 -6.55 5.02 2.24
N LYS A 75 -6.75 5.45 3.50
CA LYS A 75 -7.39 6.73 3.80
C LYS A 75 -6.56 7.89 3.27
N VAL A 76 -5.26 7.90 3.56
CA VAL A 76 -4.32 8.93 3.07
C VAL A 76 -4.33 8.99 1.55
N TYR A 77 -4.26 7.84 0.87
CA TYR A 77 -4.27 7.77 -0.59
C TYR A 77 -5.58 8.31 -1.18
N ARG A 78 -6.73 7.93 -0.61
CA ARG A 78 -8.04 8.43 -1.05
C ARG A 78 -8.18 9.93 -0.87
N GLU A 79 -7.73 10.49 0.24
CA GLU A 79 -7.75 11.94 0.47
C GLU A 79 -6.94 12.71 -0.57
N ILE A 80 -5.84 12.13 -1.06
CA ILE A 80 -5.04 12.72 -2.14
C ILE A 80 -5.79 12.62 -3.48
N ASP A 81 -6.41 11.48 -3.77
CA ASP A 81 -7.16 11.24 -5.01
C ASP A 81 -8.39 12.14 -5.12
N ASP A 82 -9.17 12.26 -4.04
CA ASP A 82 -10.33 13.15 -3.95
C ASP A 82 -9.94 14.62 -4.17
N ARG A 83 -8.79 15.05 -3.63
CA ARG A 83 -8.23 16.39 -3.86
C ARG A 83 -7.83 16.61 -5.32
N ASN A 84 -7.28 15.59 -5.98
CA ASN A 84 -6.87 15.68 -7.38
C ASN A 84 -8.08 15.73 -8.32
N LEU A 85 -9.18 15.05 -7.98
CA LEU A 85 -10.43 15.05 -8.76
C LEU A 85 -11.24 16.35 -8.61
N ALA A 86 -11.02 17.13 -7.55
CA ALA A 86 -11.69 18.39 -7.31
C ALA A 86 -11.04 19.60 -8.01
N GLN A 87 -9.90 19.40 -8.69
CA GLN A 87 -9.15 20.40 -9.46
C GLN A 87 -9.44 20.29 -10.95
#